data_AF-A0A2D5W979-F1
#
_entry.id   AF-A0A2D5W979-F1
#
_cell.length_a   1.000
_cell.length_b   1.000
_cell.length_c   1.000
_cell.angle_alpha   90.00
_cell.angle_beta   90.00
_cell.angle_gamma   90.00
#
_symmetry.space_group_name_H-M   'P 1'
#
loop_
_entity.id
_entity.type
_entity.pdbx_description
1 polymer ?
#
loop_
_entity_poly.entity_id
_entity_poly.type
_entity_poly.pdbx_seq_one_letter_code
_entity_poly.pdbx_strand_id
1 'polypeptide(L)'
;MYSQSTKKRVDTSRSPKALRQLLCLSMALLLSTLASGQASTVSGTAQYQDRTYNMNGFLGVQTFLPARFCRVEVVDAAGNVFGSGETNATGQFTFTFVDPISIGVQVRMLAQSTSRNIRIQDSSTNGNPIWAQQVGALTVNPPNNWNVGTVQATTINDPTGGGRVGSPFNLLDEALNAMAFLGQQVNLGNPPTIGQTVNIRWPRNTGNTGGSFYTPGTANIQMGNVSAYDDTILHHEFGHVVHNFFGDSDNPGGPHFFCGGGQNPALSWAEAWATFWGSNVMQSVGVADPGIYVNSTGQAGAGALSFSYRLEDASNAAGNPLCVVPTAGIQDELAIQCALWDLTDVPGDNPNNPLDDDPYDGTVFPGGLTPWVAQWDVFTNYMLHPGSGGTIPNNQPLIFDHFWDGWFVRGYMNNAAAVDYFVATNATWGISRDIWVDAAATGTADGTSANPYPTVSQGFGAAPSGATLRVIPGAYPESPILTGKYVTVSHGGGAGVPVVSGG
;
A
#
# COMPACT_ATOMS: atom_id res chain seq x y z
N MET A 1 -4.21 -118.11 -18.32
CA MET A 1 -2.76 -117.95 -18.05
C MET A 1 -2.47 -116.49 -17.78
N TYR A 2 -1.54 -116.26 -16.86
CA TYR A 2 -1.33 -115.07 -16.04
C TYR A 2 -0.90 -113.77 -16.77
N SER A 3 -1.48 -112.67 -16.26
CA SER A 3 -1.01 -111.28 -16.15
C SER A 3 0.46 -110.95 -16.43
N GLN A 4 0.72 -109.88 -17.20
CA GLN A 4 1.62 -108.77 -16.83
C GLN A 4 1.27 -107.46 -17.54
N SER A 5 1.57 -106.36 -16.83
CA SER A 5 1.04 -105.00 -17.00
C SER A 5 1.89 -104.12 -17.90
N THR A 6 1.28 -103.21 -18.67
CA THR A 6 1.95 -102.00 -19.15
C THR A 6 1.06 -100.77 -18.90
N LYS A 7 1.40 -99.99 -17.86
CA LYS A 7 0.88 -98.64 -17.64
C LYS A 7 1.36 -97.73 -18.78
N LYS A 8 0.44 -97.19 -19.59
CA LYS A 8 0.72 -96.06 -20.47
C LYS A 8 0.36 -94.77 -19.74
N ARG A 9 1.37 -93.94 -19.50
CA ARG A 9 1.32 -92.62 -18.87
C ARG A 9 0.50 -91.68 -19.76
N VAL A 10 -0.59 -91.10 -19.25
CA VAL A 10 -1.26 -89.97 -19.89
C VAL A 10 -0.46 -88.72 -19.53
N ASP A 11 0.18 -88.12 -20.52
CA ASP A 11 0.93 -86.88 -20.40
C ASP A 11 -0.06 -85.71 -20.25
N THR A 12 -0.18 -85.19 -19.03
CA THR A 12 -0.90 -83.97 -18.70
C THR A 12 0.07 -82.80 -18.79
N SER A 13 0.41 -82.38 -20.00
CA SER A 13 1.20 -81.17 -20.23
C SER A 13 0.52 -80.25 -21.25
N ARG A 14 -0.70 -79.80 -20.94
CA ARG A 14 -1.15 -78.50 -21.46
C ARG A 14 -0.29 -77.42 -20.80
N SER A 15 0.72 -76.97 -21.54
CA SER A 15 1.73 -76.03 -21.05
C SER A 15 1.09 -74.75 -20.48
N PRO A 16 1.65 -74.18 -19.40
CA PRO A 16 1.19 -72.92 -18.81
C PRO A 16 1.47 -71.67 -19.67
N LYS A 17 1.97 -71.86 -20.90
CA LYS A 17 2.32 -70.75 -21.81
C LYS A 17 1.09 -70.08 -22.40
N ALA A 18 0.04 -70.83 -22.71
CA ALA A 18 -1.19 -70.27 -23.27
C ALA A 18 -1.97 -69.42 -22.24
N LEU A 19 -2.00 -69.85 -20.97
CA LEU A 19 -2.67 -69.11 -19.89
C LEU A 19 -1.89 -67.84 -19.50
N ARG A 20 -0.54 -67.87 -19.54
CA ARG A 20 0.30 -66.69 -19.32
C ARG A 20 0.21 -65.67 -20.46
N GLN A 21 0.07 -66.11 -21.72
CA GLN A 21 -0.13 -65.20 -22.84
C GLN A 21 -1.51 -64.54 -22.83
N LEU A 22 -2.56 -65.24 -22.41
CA LEU A 22 -3.91 -64.66 -22.22
C LEU A 22 -3.98 -63.71 -21.02
N LEU A 23 -3.26 -63.97 -19.92
CA LEU A 23 -3.16 -63.02 -18.80
C LEU A 23 -2.32 -61.78 -19.14
N CYS A 24 -1.24 -61.91 -19.92
CA CYS A 24 -0.48 -60.73 -20.36
C CYS A 24 -1.22 -59.89 -21.41
N LEU A 25 -2.03 -60.49 -22.30
CA LEU A 25 -2.87 -59.74 -23.24
C LEU A 25 -4.03 -59.03 -22.53
N SER A 26 -4.64 -59.66 -21.53
CA SER A 26 -5.71 -59.02 -20.74
C SER A 26 -5.16 -57.96 -19.79
N MET A 27 -3.96 -58.11 -19.26
CA MET A 27 -3.29 -57.08 -18.43
C MET A 27 -2.74 -55.93 -19.28
N ALA A 28 -2.36 -56.16 -20.54
CA ALA A 28 -2.02 -55.11 -21.50
C ALA A 28 -3.26 -54.36 -22.05
N LEU A 29 -4.41 -55.04 -22.20
CA LEU A 29 -5.70 -54.39 -22.54
C LEU A 29 -6.39 -53.72 -21.34
N LEU A 30 -6.12 -54.14 -20.10
CA LEU A 30 -6.58 -53.44 -18.89
C LEU A 30 -5.69 -52.26 -18.48
N LEU A 31 -4.50 -52.10 -19.07
CA LEU A 31 -3.63 -50.94 -18.85
C LEU A 31 -3.88 -49.78 -19.84
N SER A 32 -4.82 -49.94 -20.79
CA SER A 32 -5.07 -48.97 -21.86
C SER A 32 -6.32 -48.09 -21.66
N THR A 33 -6.81 -47.92 -20.43
CA THR A 33 -7.92 -46.98 -20.14
C THR A 33 -7.60 -45.94 -19.07
N LEU A 34 -6.32 -45.74 -18.75
CA LEU A 34 -5.91 -44.41 -18.29
C LEU A 34 -6.11 -43.48 -19.48
N ALA A 35 -7.25 -42.78 -19.51
CA ALA A 35 -7.48 -41.68 -20.42
C ALA A 35 -6.29 -40.73 -20.28
N SER A 36 -5.33 -40.84 -21.20
CA SER A 36 -4.19 -39.94 -21.26
C SER A 36 -4.76 -38.59 -21.64
N GLY A 37 -4.77 -37.64 -20.70
CA GLY A 37 -5.26 -36.31 -20.98
C GLY A 37 -4.49 -35.67 -22.14
N GLN A 38 -5.18 -34.92 -22.97
CA GLN A 38 -4.60 -34.27 -24.15
C GLN A 38 -3.99 -32.93 -23.74
N ALA A 39 -2.77 -32.63 -24.19
CA ALA A 39 -2.21 -31.30 -24.00
C ALA A 39 -3.01 -30.29 -24.83
N SER A 40 -3.65 -29.34 -24.16
CA SER A 40 -4.46 -28.29 -24.76
C SER A 40 -3.91 -26.92 -24.37
N THR A 41 -4.05 -25.93 -25.25
CA THR A 41 -3.76 -24.53 -24.92
C THR A 41 -5.06 -23.81 -24.61
N VAL A 42 -5.08 -22.98 -23.57
CA VAL A 42 -6.19 -22.08 -23.26
C VAL A 42 -5.71 -20.63 -23.37
N SER A 43 -6.54 -19.77 -23.93
CA SER A 43 -6.27 -18.35 -24.11
C SER A 43 -7.54 -17.50 -23.95
N GLY A 44 -7.36 -16.22 -23.63
CA GLY A 44 -8.45 -15.27 -23.49
C GLY A 44 -7.97 -13.92 -23.00
N THR A 45 -8.91 -13.05 -22.65
CA THR A 45 -8.65 -11.76 -21.99
C THR A 45 -9.51 -11.68 -20.74
N ALA A 46 -8.95 -11.23 -19.61
CA ALA A 46 -9.68 -10.99 -18.38
C ALA A 46 -9.78 -9.50 -18.09
N GLN A 47 -10.96 -9.06 -17.68
CA GLN A 47 -11.29 -7.69 -17.35
C GLN A 47 -12.14 -7.64 -16.09
N TYR A 48 -12.10 -6.53 -15.36
CA TYR A 48 -13.01 -6.24 -14.26
C TYR A 48 -13.73 -4.93 -14.50
N GLN A 49 -14.89 -4.79 -13.87
CA GLN A 49 -15.63 -3.55 -13.91
C GLN A 49 -15.16 -2.65 -12.76
N ASP A 50 -14.65 -1.49 -13.15
CA ASP A 50 -14.19 -0.44 -12.26
C ASP A 50 -15.19 0.73 -12.18
N ARG A 51 -15.04 1.59 -11.16
CA ARG A 51 -15.90 2.74 -10.89
C ARG A 51 -15.06 3.99 -10.74
N THR A 52 -15.12 4.87 -11.74
CA THR A 52 -14.48 6.18 -11.65
C THR A 52 -15.14 7.04 -10.57
N TYR A 53 -14.31 7.73 -9.77
CA TYR A 53 -14.73 8.70 -8.76
C TYR A 53 -13.90 9.97 -8.83
N ASN A 54 -14.35 10.98 -8.09
CA ASN A 54 -13.56 12.15 -7.71
C ASN A 54 -13.90 12.52 -6.26
N MET A 55 -13.53 13.73 -5.82
CA MET A 55 -13.89 14.21 -4.48
C MET A 55 -15.39 14.16 -4.16
N ASN A 56 -16.30 14.21 -5.14
CA ASN A 56 -17.74 14.15 -4.93
C ASN A 56 -18.28 12.70 -4.86
N GLY A 57 -17.40 11.70 -4.86
CA GLY A 57 -17.73 10.28 -4.92
C GLY A 57 -17.74 9.74 -6.35
N PHE A 58 -18.45 8.63 -6.57
CA PHE A 58 -18.50 7.98 -7.87
C PHE A 58 -19.15 8.87 -8.93
N LEU A 59 -18.67 8.80 -10.17
CA LEU A 59 -19.23 9.54 -11.29
C LEU A 59 -20.45 8.85 -11.93
N GLY A 60 -20.81 7.66 -11.44
CA GLY A 60 -21.82 6.79 -12.07
C GLY A 60 -21.35 6.14 -13.37
N VAL A 61 -20.08 6.33 -13.74
CA VAL A 61 -19.44 5.69 -14.89
C VAL A 61 -18.83 4.36 -14.45
N GLN A 62 -19.08 3.31 -15.22
CA GLN A 62 -18.47 2.01 -15.04
C GLN A 62 -17.64 1.66 -16.27
N THR A 63 -16.37 1.33 -16.07
CA THR A 63 -15.42 1.03 -17.15
C THR A 63 -14.85 -0.36 -16.98
N PHE A 64 -14.61 -1.06 -18.10
CA PHE A 64 -13.86 -2.30 -18.05
C PHE A 64 -12.37 -2.02 -18.11
N LEU A 65 -11.66 -2.40 -17.06
CA LEU A 65 -10.21 -2.35 -16.99
C LEU A 65 -9.64 -3.77 -17.12
N PRO A 66 -8.41 -3.93 -17.65
CA PRO A 66 -7.74 -5.22 -17.67
C PRO A 66 -7.57 -5.77 -16.25
N ALA A 67 -7.90 -7.04 -16.02
CA ALA A 67 -7.50 -7.72 -14.79
C ALA A 67 -6.03 -8.12 -14.94
N ARG A 68 -5.10 -7.26 -14.50
CA ARG A 68 -3.65 -7.42 -14.72
C ARG A 68 -3.06 -8.45 -13.76
N PHE A 69 -2.12 -9.26 -14.25
CA PHE A 69 -1.34 -10.22 -13.46
C PHE A 69 -2.15 -11.14 -12.53
N CYS A 70 -3.42 -11.37 -12.86
CA CYS A 70 -4.33 -12.19 -12.10
C CYS A 70 -4.17 -13.66 -12.49
N ARG A 71 -4.29 -14.55 -11.52
CA ARG A 71 -4.15 -15.99 -11.74
C ARG A 71 -5.40 -16.53 -12.43
N VAL A 72 -5.19 -17.30 -13.49
CA VAL A 72 -6.25 -17.96 -14.25
C VAL A 72 -6.04 -19.46 -14.16
N GLU A 73 -7.11 -20.21 -13.91
CA GLU A 73 -7.09 -21.65 -13.77
C GLU A 73 -8.11 -22.31 -14.69
N VAL A 74 -7.74 -23.49 -15.21
CA VAL A 74 -8.70 -24.47 -15.74
C VAL A 74 -9.03 -25.44 -14.62
N VAL A 75 -10.31 -25.56 -14.28
CA VAL A 75 -10.78 -26.40 -13.17
C VAL A 75 -11.97 -27.28 -13.57
N ASP A 76 -12.19 -28.39 -12.88
CA ASP A 76 -13.45 -29.13 -12.99
C ASP A 76 -14.56 -28.55 -12.08
N ALA A 77 -15.72 -29.22 -12.07
CA ALA A 77 -16.85 -28.87 -11.20
C ALA A 77 -16.56 -29.06 -9.69
N ALA A 78 -15.57 -29.88 -9.33
CA ALA A 78 -15.14 -30.08 -7.94
C ALA A 78 -14.07 -29.05 -7.51
N GLY A 79 -13.54 -28.26 -8.44
CA GLY A 79 -12.50 -27.26 -8.20
C GLY A 79 -11.07 -27.80 -8.31
N ASN A 80 -10.87 -29.00 -8.83
CA ASN A 80 -9.54 -29.54 -9.11
C ASN A 80 -8.91 -28.78 -10.28
N VAL A 81 -7.63 -28.41 -10.15
CA VAL A 81 -6.91 -27.58 -11.12
C VAL A 81 -6.15 -28.45 -12.13
N PHE A 82 -6.40 -28.24 -13.42
CA PHE A 82 -5.76 -28.96 -14.53
C PHE A 82 -4.64 -28.16 -15.20
N GLY A 83 -4.62 -26.86 -14.99
CA GLY A 83 -3.56 -25.95 -15.43
C GLY A 83 -3.84 -24.54 -14.95
N SER A 84 -2.80 -23.73 -14.87
CA SER A 84 -2.92 -22.33 -14.50
C SER A 84 -1.87 -21.45 -15.18
N GLY A 85 -2.22 -20.19 -15.37
CA GLY A 85 -1.31 -19.14 -15.80
C GLY A 85 -1.68 -17.81 -15.14
N GLU A 86 -1.07 -16.73 -15.61
CA GLU A 86 -1.43 -15.37 -15.21
C GLU A 86 -1.75 -14.53 -16.44
N THR A 87 -2.59 -13.52 -16.24
CA THR A 87 -2.78 -12.47 -17.25
C THR A 87 -1.55 -11.56 -17.32
N ASN A 88 -1.32 -10.96 -18.49
CA ASN A 88 -0.31 -9.92 -18.64
C ASN A 88 -0.87 -8.53 -18.25
N ALA A 89 -0.09 -7.47 -18.49
CA ALA A 89 -0.49 -6.08 -18.22
C ALA A 89 -1.72 -5.60 -19.01
N THR A 90 -2.10 -6.28 -20.09
CA THR A 90 -3.30 -5.97 -20.89
C THR A 90 -4.46 -6.93 -20.61
N GLY A 91 -4.34 -7.77 -19.57
CA GLY A 91 -5.37 -8.74 -19.17
C GLY A 91 -5.39 -10.00 -20.03
N GLN A 92 -4.51 -10.15 -21.02
CA GLN A 92 -4.47 -11.33 -21.88
C GLN A 92 -3.75 -12.48 -21.19
N PHE A 93 -4.22 -13.71 -21.39
CA PHE A 93 -3.57 -14.91 -20.88
C PHE A 93 -3.49 -15.99 -21.96
N THR A 94 -2.44 -16.80 -21.87
CA THR A 94 -2.31 -18.04 -22.65
C THR A 94 -1.43 -19.02 -21.88
N PHE A 95 -1.88 -20.28 -21.74
CA PHE A 95 -1.09 -21.33 -21.11
C PHE A 95 -1.56 -22.72 -21.55
N THR A 96 -0.71 -23.72 -21.35
CA THR A 96 -1.04 -25.12 -21.64
C THR A 96 -1.58 -25.83 -20.40
N PHE A 97 -2.53 -26.74 -20.59
CA PHE A 97 -3.08 -27.60 -19.54
C PHE A 97 -3.31 -29.02 -20.08
N VAL A 98 -3.50 -29.98 -19.17
CA VAL A 98 -3.83 -31.36 -19.54
C VAL A 98 -5.35 -31.50 -19.49
N ASP A 99 -5.99 -31.60 -20.64
CA ASP A 99 -7.43 -31.81 -20.78
C ASP A 99 -7.78 -33.26 -20.40
N PRO A 100 -8.60 -33.49 -19.36
CA PRO A 100 -8.97 -34.83 -18.93
C PRO A 100 -9.88 -35.60 -19.93
N ILE A 101 -10.32 -34.99 -21.04
CA ILE A 101 -11.15 -35.51 -22.16
C ILE A 101 -12.56 -36.01 -21.73
N SER A 102 -12.72 -36.44 -20.49
CA SER A 102 -13.88 -37.16 -19.94
C SER A 102 -14.63 -36.41 -18.85
N ILE A 103 -14.11 -35.24 -18.44
CA ILE A 103 -14.67 -34.40 -17.38
C ILE A 103 -14.88 -33.01 -17.97
N GLY A 104 -16.06 -32.42 -17.76
CA GLY A 104 -16.29 -31.02 -18.12
C GLY A 104 -15.43 -30.10 -17.26
N VAL A 105 -14.66 -29.23 -17.90
CA VAL A 105 -13.83 -28.22 -17.23
C VAL A 105 -14.31 -26.81 -17.56
N GLN A 106 -13.94 -25.86 -16.71
CA GLN A 106 -14.27 -24.45 -16.80
C GLN A 106 -13.02 -23.62 -16.53
N VAL A 107 -13.00 -22.38 -17.02
CA VAL A 107 -11.97 -21.41 -16.66
C VAL A 107 -12.48 -20.58 -15.49
N ARG A 108 -11.60 -20.25 -14.54
CA ARG A 108 -11.86 -19.23 -13.53
C ARG A 108 -10.66 -18.31 -13.40
N MET A 109 -10.93 -17.04 -13.11
CA MET A 109 -9.89 -16.08 -12.72
C MET A 109 -9.97 -15.83 -11.23
N LEU A 110 -8.83 -15.64 -10.59
CA LEU A 110 -8.69 -15.41 -9.15
C LEU A 110 -8.10 -14.03 -8.93
N ALA A 111 -8.58 -13.33 -7.90
CA ALA A 111 -8.00 -12.08 -7.43
C ALA A 111 -6.69 -12.37 -6.66
N GLN A 112 -5.71 -12.89 -7.37
CA GLN A 112 -4.39 -13.26 -6.86
C GLN A 112 -3.35 -13.03 -7.96
N SER A 113 -2.23 -12.43 -7.60
CA SER A 113 -1.00 -12.43 -8.39
C SER A 113 0.07 -13.23 -7.65
N THR A 114 0.43 -14.38 -8.20
CA THR A 114 1.50 -15.25 -7.71
C THR A 114 2.85 -14.64 -8.03
N SER A 115 3.02 -14.04 -9.21
CA SER A 115 4.30 -13.41 -9.59
C SER A 115 4.58 -12.09 -8.85
N ARG A 116 3.60 -11.53 -8.13
CA ARG A 116 3.75 -10.32 -7.30
C ARG A 116 3.45 -10.56 -5.82
N ASN A 117 3.18 -11.80 -5.41
CA ASN A 117 2.87 -12.16 -4.03
C ASN A 117 1.70 -11.35 -3.43
N ILE A 118 0.63 -11.13 -4.18
CA ILE A 118 -0.60 -10.46 -3.70
C ILE A 118 -1.78 -11.43 -3.80
N ARG A 119 -2.66 -11.44 -2.80
CA ARG A 119 -3.97 -12.09 -2.93
C ARG A 119 -5.06 -11.35 -2.18
N ILE A 120 -6.25 -11.38 -2.78
CA ILE A 120 -7.47 -10.82 -2.21
C ILE A 120 -8.33 -11.98 -1.69
N GLN A 121 -8.53 -12.00 -0.39
CA GLN A 121 -9.24 -13.07 0.31
C GLN A 121 -10.64 -12.62 0.69
N ASP A 122 -11.59 -13.53 0.52
CA ASP A 122 -12.96 -13.40 1.02
C ASP A 122 -13.00 -13.60 2.53
N SER A 123 -12.95 -12.50 3.28
CA SER A 123 -13.12 -12.58 4.73
C SER A 123 -14.57 -12.84 5.16
N SER A 124 -15.54 -12.80 4.24
CA SER A 124 -16.94 -13.12 4.54
C SER A 124 -17.19 -14.62 4.74
N THR A 125 -16.20 -15.46 4.45
CA THR A 125 -16.28 -16.91 4.59
C THR A 125 -15.19 -17.46 5.50
N ASN A 126 -15.47 -18.61 6.13
CA ASN A 126 -14.50 -19.28 7.00
C ASN A 126 -13.27 -19.71 6.18
N GLY A 127 -12.07 -19.42 6.70
CA GLY A 127 -10.81 -19.82 6.07
C GLY A 127 -10.24 -18.81 5.07
N ASN A 128 -10.91 -17.69 4.82
CA ASN A 128 -10.44 -16.61 3.93
C ASN A 128 -9.99 -17.13 2.54
N PRO A 129 -10.87 -17.83 1.79
CA PRO A 129 -10.54 -18.30 0.45
C PRO A 129 -10.24 -17.11 -0.49
N ILE A 130 -9.52 -17.36 -1.58
CA ILE A 130 -9.23 -16.31 -2.56
C ILE A 130 -10.49 -16.04 -3.38
N TRP A 131 -10.80 -14.76 -3.61
CA TRP A 131 -11.90 -14.38 -4.50
C TRP A 131 -11.66 -14.91 -5.90
N ALA A 132 -12.69 -15.54 -6.47
CA ALA A 132 -12.63 -16.09 -7.82
C ALA A 132 -13.91 -15.76 -8.59
N GLN A 133 -13.75 -15.48 -9.87
CA GLN A 133 -14.85 -15.34 -10.83
C GLN A 133 -14.76 -16.49 -11.83
N GLN A 134 -15.83 -17.27 -11.92
CA GLN A 134 -15.96 -18.30 -12.95
C GLN A 134 -16.26 -17.65 -14.30
N VAL A 135 -15.66 -18.21 -15.35
CA VAL A 135 -16.07 -17.98 -16.74
C VAL A 135 -17.26 -18.88 -17.02
N GLY A 136 -18.26 -18.37 -17.74
CA GLY A 136 -19.39 -19.19 -18.20
C GLY A 136 -18.90 -20.48 -18.86
N ALA A 137 -19.63 -21.58 -18.64
CA ALA A 137 -19.22 -22.91 -19.09
C ALA A 137 -18.90 -22.94 -20.58
N LEU A 138 -17.67 -23.37 -20.92
CA LEU A 138 -17.27 -23.59 -22.31
C LEU A 138 -18.08 -24.77 -22.81
N THR A 139 -19.03 -24.51 -23.70
CA THR A 139 -19.98 -25.52 -24.16
C THR A 139 -19.36 -26.48 -25.18
N VAL A 140 -18.08 -26.29 -25.57
CA VAL A 140 -17.44 -27.10 -26.59
C VAL A 140 -15.96 -27.29 -26.27
N ASN A 141 -15.48 -28.54 -26.37
CA ASN A 141 -14.07 -28.92 -26.51
C ASN A 141 -13.65 -28.74 -27.98
N PRO A 142 -13.15 -27.58 -28.45
CA PRO A 142 -12.32 -27.60 -29.65
C PRO A 142 -11.00 -28.31 -29.29
N PRO A 143 -10.61 -29.39 -29.99
CA PRO A 143 -9.38 -30.09 -29.66
C PRO A 143 -8.17 -29.14 -29.76
N ASN A 144 -7.32 -29.17 -28.74
CA ASN A 144 -6.00 -28.52 -28.65
C ASN A 144 -5.94 -26.99 -28.46
N ASN A 145 -6.99 -26.21 -28.76
CA ASN A 145 -6.92 -24.74 -28.61
C ASN A 145 -8.26 -24.12 -28.16
N TRP A 146 -8.28 -23.66 -26.92
CA TRP A 146 -9.44 -23.15 -26.20
C TRP A 146 -9.32 -21.64 -26.08
N ASN A 147 -9.94 -20.89 -27.00
CA ASN A 147 -10.10 -19.46 -26.82
C ASN A 147 -11.43 -19.19 -26.10
N VAL A 148 -11.35 -18.70 -24.87
CA VAL A 148 -12.53 -18.44 -24.03
C VAL A 148 -13.10 -17.04 -24.20
N GLY A 149 -12.53 -16.24 -25.11
CA GLY A 149 -12.92 -14.86 -25.34
C GLY A 149 -12.57 -13.96 -24.16
N THR A 150 -13.47 -13.02 -23.86
CA THR A 150 -13.32 -12.09 -22.74
C THR A 150 -14.04 -12.60 -21.50
N VAL A 151 -13.29 -12.72 -20.41
CA VAL A 151 -13.76 -13.01 -19.06
C VAL A 151 -13.98 -11.68 -18.34
N GLN A 152 -15.17 -11.48 -17.80
CA GLN A 152 -15.51 -10.23 -17.10
C GLN A 152 -15.88 -10.51 -15.64
N ALA A 153 -15.29 -9.75 -14.71
CA ALA A 153 -15.62 -9.78 -13.29
C ALA A 153 -16.93 -9.01 -13.01
N THR A 154 -18.04 -9.43 -13.64
CA THR A 154 -19.33 -8.70 -13.58
C THR A 154 -20.37 -9.31 -12.63
N THR A 155 -20.10 -10.47 -12.04
CA THR A 155 -21.09 -11.19 -11.23
C THR A 155 -20.63 -11.46 -9.81
N ILE A 156 -19.56 -10.81 -9.36
CA ILE A 156 -19.11 -10.91 -7.97
C ILE A 156 -20.17 -10.21 -7.13
N ASN A 157 -21.06 -11.02 -6.55
CA ASN A 157 -22.09 -10.53 -5.66
C ASN A 157 -21.40 -10.11 -4.37
N ASP A 158 -21.44 -8.81 -4.11
CA ASP A 158 -21.11 -8.24 -2.82
C ASP A 158 -22.02 -8.89 -1.75
N PRO A 159 -21.46 -9.63 -0.79
CA PRO A 159 -22.25 -10.24 0.28
C PRO A 159 -22.89 -9.19 1.21
N THR A 160 -22.48 -7.92 1.11
CA THR A 160 -23.02 -6.79 1.88
C THR A 160 -24.08 -5.96 1.13
N GLY A 161 -24.29 -6.22 -0.17
CA GLY A 161 -25.20 -5.47 -1.04
C GLY A 161 -24.63 -4.12 -1.53
N GLY A 162 -24.93 -3.73 -2.78
CA GLY A 162 -24.52 -2.43 -3.32
C GLY A 162 -24.02 -2.41 -4.77
N GLY A 163 -24.04 -3.54 -5.48
CA GLY A 163 -23.62 -3.59 -6.89
C GLY A 163 -22.11 -3.44 -7.09
N ARG A 164 -21.30 -3.87 -6.10
CA ARG A 164 -19.84 -3.77 -6.09
C ARG A 164 -19.18 -4.89 -6.90
N VAL A 165 -19.48 -4.83 -8.17
CA VAL A 165 -19.20 -5.87 -9.14
C VAL A 165 -17.77 -5.74 -9.65
N GLY A 166 -16.89 -6.70 -9.32
CA GLY A 166 -15.48 -6.65 -9.71
C GLY A 166 -14.54 -6.15 -8.61
N SER A 167 -15.07 -5.80 -7.43
CA SER A 167 -14.34 -5.27 -6.27
C SER A 167 -13.04 -5.98 -5.90
N PRO A 168 -12.98 -7.32 -5.79
CA PRO A 168 -11.72 -7.99 -5.50
C PRO A 168 -10.64 -7.77 -6.57
N PHE A 169 -11.04 -7.58 -7.83
CA PHE A 169 -10.10 -7.32 -8.91
C PHE A 169 -9.64 -5.87 -8.92
N ASN A 170 -10.48 -4.91 -8.51
CA ASN A 170 -10.03 -3.54 -8.24
C ASN A 170 -8.96 -3.50 -7.14
N LEU A 171 -9.23 -4.14 -5.99
CA LEU A 171 -8.25 -4.23 -4.90
C LEU A 171 -6.94 -4.90 -5.32
N LEU A 172 -6.99 -5.92 -6.19
CA LEU A 172 -5.78 -6.52 -6.74
C LEU A 172 -5.02 -5.54 -7.64
N ASP A 173 -5.73 -4.84 -8.53
CA ASP A 173 -5.13 -3.92 -9.48
C ASP A 173 -4.45 -2.74 -8.78
N GLU A 174 -5.09 -2.21 -7.75
CA GLU A 174 -4.54 -1.13 -6.94
C GLU A 174 -3.37 -1.57 -6.05
N ALA A 175 -3.40 -2.80 -5.54
CA ALA A 175 -2.24 -3.38 -4.87
C ALA A 175 -1.05 -3.59 -5.83
N LEU A 176 -1.32 -3.86 -7.11
CA LEU A 176 -0.29 -3.94 -8.14
C LEU A 176 0.31 -2.56 -8.44
N ASN A 177 -0.49 -1.48 -8.43
CA ASN A 177 0.00 -0.10 -8.53
C ASN A 177 0.94 0.23 -7.36
N ALA A 178 0.51 -0.07 -6.14
CA ALA A 178 1.31 0.08 -4.92
C ALA A 178 2.66 -0.65 -4.98
N MET A 179 2.66 -1.93 -5.40
CA MET A 179 3.90 -2.70 -5.56
C MET A 179 4.78 -2.19 -6.72
N ALA A 180 4.18 -1.71 -7.81
CA ALA A 180 4.92 -1.13 -8.92
C ALA A 180 5.63 0.17 -8.49
N PHE A 181 4.93 1.03 -7.74
CA PHE A 181 5.50 2.25 -7.17
C PHE A 181 6.62 1.96 -6.17
N LEU A 182 6.45 0.98 -5.29
CA LEU A 182 7.54 0.48 -4.44
C LEU A 182 8.74 -0.03 -5.28
N GLY A 183 8.50 -0.62 -6.45
CA GLY A 183 9.56 -1.03 -7.36
C GLY A 183 10.32 0.13 -8.02
N GLN A 184 9.76 1.35 -8.03
CA GLN A 184 10.37 2.54 -8.64
C GLN A 184 11.46 3.20 -7.79
N GLN A 185 11.76 2.70 -6.59
CA GLN A 185 12.86 3.19 -5.73
C GLN A 185 14.27 2.84 -6.26
N VAL A 186 14.46 2.86 -7.58
CA VAL A 186 15.56 2.22 -8.34
C VAL A 186 16.93 2.87 -8.18
N ASN A 187 17.02 4.07 -7.58
CA ASN A 187 18.30 4.71 -7.27
C ASN A 187 19.07 4.02 -6.12
N LEU A 188 18.53 2.94 -5.56
CA LEU A 188 19.14 2.13 -4.50
C LEU A 188 19.94 0.91 -5.01
N GLY A 189 20.04 0.69 -6.32
CA GLY A 189 20.77 -0.45 -6.90
C GLY A 189 20.08 -1.83 -6.74
N ASN A 190 19.20 -1.97 -5.74
CA ASN A 190 18.28 -3.09 -5.54
C ASN A 190 16.92 -2.55 -5.10
N PRO A 191 15.87 -2.60 -5.96
CA PRO A 191 14.55 -2.14 -5.57
C PRO A 191 14.00 -2.90 -4.36
N PRO A 192 13.31 -2.23 -3.42
CA PRO A 192 12.73 -2.86 -2.25
C PRO A 192 11.66 -3.87 -2.67
N THR A 193 11.63 -5.02 -2.00
CA THR A 193 10.63 -6.07 -2.23
C THR A 193 10.06 -6.56 -0.91
N ILE A 194 8.75 -6.81 -0.90
CA ILE A 194 8.07 -7.43 0.24
C ILE A 194 8.26 -8.94 0.11
N GLY A 195 9.09 -9.52 0.97
CA GLY A 195 9.46 -10.95 0.91
C GLY A 195 8.34 -11.93 1.28
N GLN A 196 7.17 -11.45 1.69
CA GLN A 196 6.00 -12.26 2.03
C GLN A 196 4.77 -11.87 1.21
N THR A 197 3.77 -12.75 1.16
CA THR A 197 2.50 -12.48 0.46
C THR A 197 1.69 -11.42 1.19
N VAL A 198 1.38 -10.32 0.48
CA VAL A 198 0.43 -9.32 0.94
C VAL A 198 -0.99 -9.88 0.81
N ASN A 199 -1.67 -10.01 1.95
CA ASN A 199 -3.03 -10.51 2.04
C ASN A 199 -3.98 -9.35 2.27
N ILE A 200 -4.82 -9.07 1.28
CA ILE A 200 -5.89 -8.08 1.42
C ILE A 200 -7.19 -8.85 1.63
N ARG A 201 -7.88 -8.57 2.72
CA ARG A 201 -9.12 -9.26 3.10
C ARG A 201 -10.30 -8.34 2.87
N TRP A 202 -11.30 -8.82 2.14
CA TRP A 202 -12.54 -8.10 1.89
C TRP A 202 -13.69 -9.07 1.61
N PRO A 203 -14.94 -8.79 2.02
CA PRO A 203 -15.35 -7.73 2.93
C PRO A 203 -15.22 -8.17 4.39
N ARG A 204 -15.09 -7.20 5.30
CA ARG A 204 -15.01 -7.44 6.74
C ARG A 204 -16.30 -8.10 7.27
N ASN A 205 -16.21 -9.38 7.62
CA ASN A 205 -17.39 -10.18 7.93
C ASN A 205 -18.23 -9.64 9.10
N THR A 206 -19.54 -9.51 8.82
CA THR A 206 -20.71 -9.48 9.71
C THR A 206 -20.65 -8.66 11.00
N GLY A 207 -21.29 -7.48 10.94
CA GLY A 207 -21.82 -6.74 12.10
C GLY A 207 -21.10 -5.43 12.44
N ASN A 208 -19.96 -5.15 11.81
CA ASN A 208 -19.12 -4.03 12.19
C ASN A 208 -19.16 -2.91 11.14
N THR A 209 -19.55 -1.70 11.56
CA THR A 209 -19.36 -0.41 10.89
C THR A 209 -17.87 -0.01 10.83
N GLY A 210 -16.97 -0.99 10.84
CA GLY A 210 -15.54 -0.79 11.02
C GLY A 210 -14.85 -0.44 9.71
N GLY A 211 -13.96 0.55 9.77
CA GLY A 211 -13.09 0.96 8.66
C GLY A 211 -12.10 -0.12 8.24
N SER A 212 -11.33 0.23 7.21
CA SER A 212 -10.13 -0.51 6.82
C SER A 212 -9.06 -0.39 7.90
N PHE A 213 -8.14 -1.36 7.95
CA PHE A 213 -6.96 -1.30 8.80
C PHE A 213 -5.89 -2.28 8.35
N TYR A 214 -4.63 -1.91 8.57
CA TYR A 214 -3.47 -2.78 8.54
C TYR A 214 -3.22 -3.45 9.90
N THR A 215 -2.66 -4.67 9.90
CA THR A 215 -2.25 -5.38 11.13
C THR A 215 -0.73 -5.32 11.32
N PRO A 216 -0.21 -4.62 12.35
CA PRO A 216 1.23 -4.48 12.63
C PRO A 216 2.00 -5.79 12.67
N GLY A 217 3.24 -5.77 12.17
CA GLY A 217 4.12 -6.94 12.11
C GLY A 217 3.72 -8.00 11.07
N THR A 218 2.74 -7.70 10.22
CA THR A 218 2.26 -8.64 9.18
C THR A 218 2.24 -8.01 7.79
N ALA A 219 1.82 -8.75 6.78
CA ALA A 219 1.45 -8.20 5.47
C ALA A 219 -0.06 -8.33 5.22
N ASN A 220 -0.87 -8.07 6.26
CA ASN A 220 -2.32 -8.22 6.19
C ASN A 220 -3.02 -6.87 6.25
N ILE A 221 -3.84 -6.61 5.23
CA ILE A 221 -4.76 -5.48 5.16
C ILE A 221 -6.18 -6.04 5.27
N GLN A 222 -7.00 -5.45 6.13
CA GLN A 222 -8.44 -5.69 6.14
C GLN A 222 -9.14 -4.48 5.56
N MET A 223 -9.86 -4.67 4.46
CA MET A 223 -10.67 -3.61 3.87
C MET A 223 -12.06 -3.57 4.52
N GLY A 224 -12.54 -2.34 4.76
CA GLY A 224 -13.92 -2.08 5.16
C GLY A 224 -14.92 -2.61 4.13
N ASN A 225 -16.14 -2.90 4.57
CA ASN A 225 -17.19 -3.45 3.70
C ASN A 225 -17.44 -2.58 2.49
N VAL A 226 -17.41 -1.26 2.70
CA VAL A 226 -17.75 -0.30 1.66
C VAL A 226 -16.57 0.15 0.80
N SER A 227 -15.36 -0.30 1.08
CA SER A 227 -14.13 0.36 0.62
C SER A 227 -13.37 -0.36 -0.49
N ALA A 228 -14.01 -1.31 -1.17
CA ALA A 228 -13.32 -2.04 -2.25
C ALA A 228 -13.04 -1.22 -3.52
N TYR A 229 -13.62 -0.03 -3.65
CA TYR A 229 -13.32 0.96 -4.70
C TYR A 229 -12.80 2.28 -4.10
N ASP A 230 -12.50 2.30 -2.80
CA ASP A 230 -11.87 3.46 -2.18
C ASP A 230 -10.36 3.26 -2.32
N ASP A 231 -9.82 3.49 -3.51
CA ASP A 231 -8.42 3.14 -3.81
C ASP A 231 -7.45 3.88 -2.88
N THR A 232 -7.76 5.15 -2.56
CA THR A 232 -6.99 5.97 -1.61
C THR A 232 -6.93 5.33 -0.21
N ILE A 233 -7.99 4.65 0.22
CA ILE A 233 -8.01 3.91 1.49
C ILE A 233 -7.15 2.66 1.39
N LEU A 234 -7.25 1.89 0.30
CA LEU A 234 -6.38 0.73 0.12
C LEU A 234 -4.90 1.15 0.12
N HIS A 235 -4.56 2.22 -0.60
CA HIS A 235 -3.18 2.70 -0.67
C HIS A 235 -2.69 3.27 0.66
N HIS A 236 -3.55 3.92 1.45
CA HIS A 236 -3.25 4.26 2.84
C HIS A 236 -2.87 3.01 3.65
N GLU A 237 -3.71 1.97 3.66
CA GLU A 237 -3.38 0.73 4.40
C GLU A 237 -2.14 0.03 3.86
N PHE A 238 -1.88 0.16 2.56
CA PHE A 238 -0.67 -0.36 1.93
C PHE A 238 0.56 0.47 2.32
N GLY A 239 0.41 1.78 2.54
CA GLY A 239 1.43 2.64 3.14
C GLY A 239 1.89 2.09 4.48
N HIS A 240 0.96 1.67 5.35
CA HIS A 240 1.31 0.99 6.61
C HIS A 240 2.07 -0.32 6.41
N VAL A 241 1.75 -1.09 5.37
CA VAL A 241 2.57 -2.26 4.99
C VAL A 241 3.99 -1.80 4.69
N VAL A 242 4.17 -0.83 3.79
CA VAL A 242 5.51 -0.32 3.44
C VAL A 242 6.25 0.20 4.67
N HIS A 243 5.58 0.93 5.55
CA HIS A 243 6.15 1.44 6.79
C HIS A 243 6.65 0.32 7.69
N ASN A 244 5.86 -0.74 7.88
CA ASN A 244 6.27 -1.89 8.70
C ASN A 244 7.48 -2.67 8.15
N PHE A 245 7.71 -2.68 6.83
CA PHE A 245 8.81 -3.45 6.23
C PHE A 245 10.09 -2.66 6.00
N PHE A 246 10.00 -1.36 5.78
CA PHE A 246 11.13 -0.53 5.36
C PHE A 246 11.40 0.65 6.28
N GLY A 247 10.43 1.02 7.12
CA GLY A 247 10.60 2.03 8.14
C GLY A 247 10.72 1.44 9.54
N ASP A 248 10.62 2.33 10.52
CA ASP A 248 10.54 2.02 11.94
C ASP A 248 9.34 2.77 12.52
N SER A 249 8.75 2.28 13.60
CA SER A 249 7.49 2.81 14.11
C SER A 249 7.37 2.72 15.61
N ASP A 250 7.20 3.88 16.24
CA ASP A 250 6.76 4.04 17.63
C ASP A 250 5.26 4.26 17.74
N ASN A 251 4.51 4.06 16.64
CA ASN A 251 3.09 4.27 16.62
C ASN A 251 2.42 3.30 17.63
N PRO A 252 1.75 3.82 18.68
CA PRO A 252 1.03 2.98 19.64
C PRO A 252 -0.20 2.28 19.05
N GLY A 253 -0.63 2.69 17.84
CA GLY A 253 -1.86 2.28 17.19
C GLY A 253 -3.11 2.78 17.93
N GLY A 254 -4.27 2.28 17.50
CA GLY A 254 -5.57 2.63 18.08
C GLY A 254 -6.33 3.69 17.30
N PRO A 255 -7.46 4.19 17.84
CA PRO A 255 -8.23 5.25 17.19
C PRO A 255 -7.38 6.51 16.99
N HIS A 256 -7.41 7.04 15.76
CA HIS A 256 -6.81 8.31 15.40
C HIS A 256 -7.89 9.24 14.82
N PHE A 257 -7.55 10.51 14.71
CA PHE A 257 -8.41 11.55 14.17
C PHE A 257 -7.62 12.37 13.16
N PHE A 258 -8.27 12.71 12.05
CA PHE A 258 -7.69 13.64 11.09
C PHE A 258 -7.42 15.01 11.70
N CYS A 259 -8.20 15.42 12.71
CA CYS A 259 -8.23 16.79 13.21
C CYS A 259 -8.42 16.89 14.73
N GLY A 260 -8.00 18.03 15.31
CA GLY A 260 -8.43 18.47 16.65
C GLY A 260 -7.35 18.47 17.72
N GLY A 261 -6.13 18.04 17.39
CA GLY A 261 -4.98 18.01 18.29
C GLY A 261 -5.09 17.02 19.45
N GLY A 262 -4.00 16.85 20.20
CA GLY A 262 -3.94 15.91 21.32
C GLY A 262 -3.72 14.45 20.92
N GLN A 263 -3.55 14.15 19.63
CA GLN A 263 -3.09 12.84 19.17
C GLN A 263 -1.61 12.65 19.49
N ASN A 264 -1.20 11.39 19.69
CA ASN A 264 0.22 11.07 19.79
C ASN A 264 0.94 11.45 18.47
N PRO A 265 1.98 12.30 18.50
CA PRO A 265 2.66 12.72 17.28
C PRO A 265 3.25 11.57 16.43
N ALA A 266 3.65 10.45 17.05
CA ALA A 266 4.13 9.27 16.32
C ALA A 266 2.99 8.54 15.60
N LEU A 267 1.78 8.56 16.18
CA LEU A 267 0.57 8.10 15.51
C LEU A 267 0.20 9.03 14.36
N SER A 268 0.18 10.36 14.59
CA SER A 268 -0.09 11.34 13.52
C SER A 268 0.90 11.23 12.36
N TRP A 269 2.19 11.03 12.65
CA TRP A 269 3.21 10.78 11.63
C TRP A 269 2.89 9.53 10.80
N ALA A 270 2.65 8.39 11.46
CA ALA A 270 2.47 7.12 10.76
C ALA A 270 1.22 7.12 9.86
N GLU A 271 0.09 7.64 10.36
CA GLU A 271 -1.15 7.72 9.58
C GLU A 271 -1.03 8.71 8.42
N ALA A 272 -0.42 9.88 8.66
CA ALA A 272 -0.23 10.90 7.64
C ALA A 272 0.73 10.44 6.54
N TRP A 273 1.83 9.78 6.93
CA TRP A 273 2.80 9.23 5.98
C TRP A 273 2.16 8.15 5.09
N ALA A 274 1.30 7.31 5.67
CA ALA A 274 0.58 6.28 4.92
C ALA A 274 -0.35 6.89 3.86
N THR A 275 -1.09 7.96 4.19
CA THR A 275 -1.93 8.69 3.23
C THR A 275 -1.11 9.39 2.15
N PHE A 276 -0.03 10.07 2.54
CA PHE A 276 0.90 10.72 1.63
C PHE A 276 1.53 9.71 0.64
N TRP A 277 1.98 8.57 1.14
CA TRP A 277 2.54 7.49 0.32
C TRP A 277 1.50 6.99 -0.69
N GLY A 278 0.25 6.79 -0.24
CA GLY A 278 -0.81 6.33 -1.14
C GLY A 278 -1.15 7.33 -2.24
N SER A 279 -1.11 8.63 -1.94
CA SER A 279 -1.34 9.68 -2.96
C SER A 279 -0.22 9.70 -4.00
N ASN A 280 1.03 9.42 -3.58
CA ASN A 280 2.14 9.24 -4.51
C ASN A 280 1.98 7.99 -5.41
N VAL A 281 1.35 6.90 -4.93
CA VAL A 281 0.98 5.77 -5.80
C VAL A 281 0.04 6.24 -6.90
N MET A 282 -0.99 7.01 -6.57
CA MET A 282 -1.96 7.56 -7.52
C MET A 282 -1.28 8.48 -8.55
N GLN A 283 -0.38 9.35 -8.09
CA GLN A 283 0.43 10.22 -8.96
C GLN A 283 1.28 9.40 -9.93
N SER A 284 1.92 8.33 -9.44
CA SER A 284 2.83 7.48 -10.25
C SER A 284 2.13 6.75 -11.41
N VAL A 285 0.81 6.54 -11.31
CA VAL A 285 0.00 5.90 -12.35
C VAL A 285 -0.78 6.92 -13.19
N GLY A 286 -0.56 8.22 -12.96
CA GLY A 286 -1.11 9.30 -13.78
C GLY A 286 -2.59 9.59 -13.54
N VAL A 287 -3.09 9.36 -12.32
CA VAL A 287 -4.43 9.81 -11.93
C VAL A 287 -4.50 11.34 -12.02
N ALA A 288 -5.61 11.86 -12.56
CA ALA A 288 -5.76 13.29 -12.84
C ALA A 288 -5.86 14.19 -11.60
N ASP A 289 -6.21 13.62 -10.45
CA ASP A 289 -6.34 14.32 -9.17
C ASP A 289 -5.81 13.40 -8.06
N PRO A 290 -4.48 13.21 -7.95
CA PRO A 290 -3.87 12.20 -7.08
C PRO A 290 -3.82 12.62 -5.60
N GLY A 291 -3.86 13.93 -5.31
CA GLY A 291 -3.82 14.53 -3.97
C GLY A 291 -5.17 14.56 -3.26
N ILE A 292 -5.98 13.50 -3.37
CA ILE A 292 -7.28 13.41 -2.69
C ILE A 292 -7.37 12.14 -1.85
N TYR A 293 -8.09 12.25 -0.73
CA TYR A 293 -8.56 11.10 0.04
C TYR A 293 -10.07 10.99 -0.12
N VAL A 294 -10.57 9.82 -0.53
CA VAL A 294 -11.98 9.59 -0.78
C VAL A 294 -12.47 8.34 -0.04
N ASN A 295 -13.48 8.53 0.80
CA ASN A 295 -14.23 7.46 1.42
C ASN A 295 -15.64 7.46 0.85
N SER A 296 -16.02 6.38 0.15
CA SER A 296 -17.36 6.23 -0.39
C SER A 296 -18.27 5.46 0.58
N THR A 297 -19.57 5.70 0.49
CA THR A 297 -20.60 4.81 1.04
C THR A 297 -20.68 3.48 0.28
N GLY A 298 -20.02 3.42 -0.88
CA GLY A 298 -19.97 2.24 -1.73
C GLY A 298 -21.26 1.88 -2.45
N GLN A 299 -22.32 2.68 -2.28
CA GLN A 299 -23.59 2.53 -2.99
C GLN A 299 -23.40 2.68 -4.50
N ALA A 300 -24.29 2.05 -5.28
CA ALA A 300 -24.31 2.18 -6.74
C ALA A 300 -24.71 3.60 -7.18
N GLY A 301 -24.38 3.95 -8.43
CA GLY A 301 -24.74 5.23 -9.04
C GLY A 301 -23.71 6.34 -8.80
N ALA A 302 -24.05 7.55 -9.25
CA ALA A 302 -23.25 8.76 -9.06
C ALA A 302 -23.41 9.33 -7.63
N GLY A 303 -22.37 9.99 -7.13
CA GLY A 303 -22.26 10.43 -5.74
C GLY A 303 -21.82 9.29 -4.83
N ALA A 304 -22.61 9.00 -3.79
CA ALA A 304 -22.30 7.97 -2.80
C ALA A 304 -20.99 8.24 -2.02
N LEU A 305 -20.68 9.51 -1.78
CA LEU A 305 -19.58 9.97 -0.92
C LEU A 305 -19.95 9.84 0.57
N SER A 306 -19.03 9.35 1.39
CA SER A 306 -19.10 9.47 2.85
C SER A 306 -18.40 10.76 3.27
N PHE A 307 -17.11 10.88 2.97
CA PHE A 307 -16.35 12.13 3.07
C PHE A 307 -15.15 12.07 2.12
N SER A 308 -14.59 13.23 1.84
CA SER A 308 -13.33 13.38 1.12
C SER A 308 -12.62 14.65 1.54
N TYR A 309 -11.34 14.72 1.27
CA TYR A 309 -10.55 15.94 1.41
C TYR A 309 -9.35 15.95 0.45
N ARG A 310 -8.81 17.13 0.20
CA ARG A 310 -7.58 17.33 -0.58
C ARG A 310 -6.38 17.41 0.34
N LEU A 311 -5.28 16.83 -0.10
CA LEU A 311 -3.99 16.96 0.55
C LEU A 311 -3.42 18.37 0.37
N GLU A 312 -3.77 19.07 -0.70
CA GLU A 312 -3.27 20.43 -1.00
C GLU A 312 -3.67 21.47 0.06
N ASP A 313 -4.96 21.54 0.38
CA ASP A 313 -5.53 22.67 1.12
C ASP A 313 -6.40 22.20 2.29
N ALA A 314 -6.36 20.90 2.60
CA ALA A 314 -7.22 20.25 3.58
C ALA A 314 -8.72 20.50 3.36
N SER A 315 -9.15 20.88 2.14
CA SER A 315 -10.54 21.18 1.84
C SER A 315 -11.34 19.93 1.49
N ASN A 316 -12.60 19.90 1.90
CA ASN A 316 -13.55 18.87 1.48
C ASN A 316 -14.08 19.14 0.06
N ALA A 317 -14.93 18.23 -0.46
CA ALA A 317 -15.52 18.36 -1.79
C ALA A 317 -16.28 19.68 -2.07
N ALA A 318 -16.74 20.37 -1.02
CA ALA A 318 -17.42 21.66 -1.14
C ALA A 318 -16.46 22.87 -1.09
N GLY A 319 -15.15 22.64 -1.04
CA GLY A 319 -14.12 23.68 -0.92
C GLY A 319 -14.04 24.31 0.47
N ASN A 320 -14.68 23.71 1.47
CA ASN A 320 -14.55 24.18 2.86
C ASN A 320 -13.45 23.39 3.56
N PRO A 321 -12.66 23.99 4.46
CA PRO A 321 -11.71 23.25 5.28
C PRO A 321 -12.39 22.07 5.96
N LEU A 322 -11.78 20.88 5.89
CA LEU A 322 -12.27 19.68 6.59
C LEU A 322 -12.30 19.93 8.10
N CYS A 323 -11.35 20.71 8.60
CA CYS A 323 -11.29 21.17 9.98
C CYS A 323 -10.53 22.49 10.16
N VAL A 324 -10.49 22.97 11.40
CA VAL A 324 -9.76 24.19 11.81
C VAL A 324 -8.26 23.89 11.95
N VAL A 325 -7.61 23.63 10.83
CA VAL A 325 -6.16 23.87 10.68
C VAL A 325 -5.94 25.38 10.90
N PRO A 326 -4.93 25.85 11.64
CA PRO A 326 -3.67 25.18 12.01
C PRO A 326 -3.52 24.77 13.49
N THR A 327 -4.59 24.51 14.23
CA THR A 327 -4.52 24.58 15.71
C THR A 327 -3.74 23.46 16.44
N ALA A 328 -3.19 22.47 15.74
CA ALA A 328 -2.64 21.25 16.37
C ALA A 328 -1.25 20.76 15.88
N GLY A 329 -0.69 21.33 14.80
CA GLY A 329 0.67 21.03 14.32
C GLY A 329 0.95 19.53 14.16
N ILE A 330 2.06 19.04 14.71
CA ILE A 330 2.49 17.62 14.59
C ILE A 330 1.58 16.61 15.30
N GLN A 331 0.55 17.07 16.01
CA GLN A 331 -0.48 16.21 16.63
C GLN A 331 -1.71 16.07 15.72
N ASP A 332 -1.63 16.54 14.49
CA ASP A 332 -2.71 16.55 13.51
C ASP A 332 -2.24 15.78 12.26
N GLU A 333 -2.94 14.69 11.95
CA GLU A 333 -2.62 13.86 10.78
C GLU A 333 -2.75 14.66 9.50
N LEU A 334 -3.82 15.46 9.39
CA LEU A 334 -4.12 16.25 8.20
C LEU A 334 -3.03 17.30 7.95
N ALA A 335 -2.59 18.00 9.01
CA ALA A 335 -1.49 18.97 8.89
C ALA A 335 -0.20 18.32 8.37
N ILE A 336 0.17 17.15 8.91
CA ILE A 336 1.40 16.44 8.50
C ILE A 336 1.31 15.99 7.05
N GLN A 337 0.19 15.38 6.62
CA GLN A 337 0.07 14.86 5.26
C GLN A 337 0.05 15.98 4.22
N CYS A 338 -0.57 17.13 4.52
CA CYS A 338 -0.56 18.28 3.63
C CYS A 338 0.87 18.79 3.46
N ALA A 339 1.58 19.00 4.57
CA ALA A 339 2.97 19.42 4.54
C ALA A 339 3.94 18.41 3.89
N LEU A 340 3.61 17.11 3.87
CA LEU A 340 4.36 16.12 3.10
C LEU A 340 4.03 16.19 1.61
N TRP A 341 2.77 16.41 1.26
CA TRP A 341 2.29 16.46 -0.12
C TRP A 341 2.94 17.59 -0.91
N ASP A 342 3.06 18.76 -0.29
CA ASP A 342 3.79 19.97 -0.72
C ASP A 342 5.28 19.73 -1.12
N LEU A 343 5.82 18.53 -0.86
CA LEU A 343 7.18 18.15 -1.32
C LEU A 343 7.21 17.46 -2.68
N THR A 344 6.14 16.78 -3.06
CA THR A 344 6.13 15.80 -4.15
C THR A 344 5.08 16.07 -5.21
N ASP A 345 4.12 16.93 -4.91
CA ASP A 345 3.16 17.45 -5.87
C ASP A 345 3.88 18.21 -7.00
N VAL A 346 3.21 18.33 -8.14
CA VAL A 346 3.76 18.93 -9.36
C VAL A 346 2.74 19.84 -10.02
N PRO A 347 3.16 20.90 -10.73
CA PRO A 347 2.22 21.84 -11.35
C PRO A 347 1.13 21.15 -12.18
N GLY A 348 -0.13 21.32 -11.78
CA GLY A 348 -1.31 20.85 -12.52
C GLY A 348 -1.88 19.50 -12.09
N ASP A 349 -1.41 18.93 -10.98
CA ASP A 349 -2.07 17.79 -10.30
C ASP A 349 -3.29 18.21 -9.47
N ASN A 350 -3.42 19.50 -9.13
CA ASN A 350 -4.68 20.09 -8.66
C ASN A 350 -5.48 20.73 -9.82
N PRO A 351 -6.60 20.13 -10.28
CA PRO A 351 -7.41 20.71 -11.34
C PRO A 351 -8.16 21.99 -10.94
N ASN A 352 -8.21 22.32 -9.64
CA ASN A 352 -8.92 23.49 -9.10
C ASN A 352 -7.99 24.64 -8.68
N ASN A 353 -6.68 24.39 -8.58
CA ASN A 353 -5.69 25.44 -8.27
C ASN A 353 -4.40 25.24 -9.08
N PRO A 354 -4.33 25.72 -10.34
CA PRO A 354 -3.12 25.64 -11.16
C PRO A 354 -2.01 26.63 -10.73
N LEU A 355 -2.19 27.35 -9.61
CA LEU A 355 -1.23 28.29 -9.02
C LEU A 355 -0.67 27.79 -7.67
N ASP A 356 -1.12 26.63 -7.16
CA ASP A 356 -0.40 25.89 -6.12
C ASP A 356 0.72 25.15 -6.83
N ASP A 357 1.88 25.77 -6.89
CA ASP A 357 3.10 25.17 -7.38
C ASP A 357 4.15 25.19 -6.28
N ASP A 358 4.02 24.26 -5.33
CA ASP A 358 5.05 24.07 -4.33
C ASP A 358 6.33 23.58 -5.05
N PRO A 359 7.43 24.35 -4.99
CA PRO A 359 8.44 24.43 -6.05
C PRO A 359 9.46 23.29 -6.06
N TYR A 360 9.16 22.15 -5.44
CA TYR A 360 10.09 21.03 -5.37
C TYR A 360 9.96 20.11 -6.59
N ASP A 361 10.26 20.63 -7.77
CA ASP A 361 10.31 19.85 -9.03
C ASP A 361 11.62 19.03 -9.20
N GLY A 362 12.42 18.91 -8.14
CA GLY A 362 13.73 18.26 -8.17
C GLY A 362 14.89 19.14 -8.64
N THR A 363 14.63 20.36 -9.13
CA THR A 363 15.70 21.30 -9.57
C THR A 363 16.42 21.97 -8.41
N VAL A 364 15.82 21.93 -7.21
CA VAL A 364 16.31 22.57 -5.98
C VAL A 364 17.19 21.64 -5.12
N PHE A 365 17.18 20.33 -5.37
CA PHE A 365 17.91 19.35 -4.56
C PHE A 365 19.32 19.07 -5.11
N PRO A 366 20.34 18.92 -4.24
CA PRO A 366 21.69 18.58 -4.69
C PRO A 366 21.74 17.28 -5.48
N GLY A 367 22.50 17.30 -6.59
CA GLY A 367 22.72 16.11 -7.41
C GLY A 367 21.54 15.70 -8.30
N GLY A 368 20.48 16.53 -8.42
CA GLY A 368 19.31 16.22 -9.26
C GLY A 368 18.46 15.07 -8.73
N LEU A 369 18.46 14.88 -7.41
CA LEU A 369 17.57 13.91 -6.75
C LEU A 369 16.12 14.38 -6.90
N THR A 370 15.23 13.46 -7.25
CA THR A 370 13.79 13.72 -7.18
C THR A 370 13.36 13.80 -5.71
N PRO A 371 12.35 14.61 -5.36
CA PRO A 371 11.87 14.72 -3.98
C PRO A 371 11.54 13.36 -3.36
N TRP A 372 10.97 12.48 -4.19
CA TRP A 372 10.64 11.13 -3.81
C TRP A 372 11.85 10.26 -3.37
N VAL A 373 13.01 10.41 -3.99
CA VAL A 373 14.21 9.65 -3.61
C VAL A 373 14.79 10.18 -2.29
N ALA A 374 14.73 11.49 -2.08
CA ALA A 374 15.13 12.12 -0.84
C ALA A 374 14.21 11.71 0.33
N GLN A 375 12.90 11.74 0.11
CA GLN A 375 11.88 11.25 1.03
C GLN A 375 12.17 9.80 1.45
N TRP A 376 12.41 8.92 0.47
CA TRP A 376 12.66 7.51 0.72
C TRP A 376 13.95 7.29 1.52
N ASP A 377 15.06 7.96 1.19
CA ASP A 377 16.31 7.87 1.97
C ASP A 377 16.13 8.31 3.42
N VAL A 378 15.46 9.44 3.64
CA VAL A 378 15.19 9.93 4.99
C VAL A 378 14.35 8.90 5.76
N PHE A 379 13.29 8.38 5.15
CA PHE A 379 12.39 7.42 5.75
C PHE A 379 13.09 6.10 6.11
N THR A 380 13.87 5.52 5.19
CA THR A 380 14.45 4.17 5.38
C THR A 380 15.85 4.17 5.96
N ASN A 381 16.55 5.30 6.03
CA ASN A 381 17.94 5.33 6.49
C ASN A 381 18.22 6.36 7.59
N TYR A 382 17.41 7.41 7.73
CA TYR A 382 17.61 8.41 8.79
C TYR A 382 16.63 8.21 9.95
N MET A 383 15.33 8.20 9.65
CA MET A 383 14.22 8.18 10.59
C MET A 383 13.92 6.77 11.11
N LEU A 384 14.95 6.10 11.61
CA LEU A 384 14.82 4.82 12.31
C LEU A 384 15.58 4.90 13.64
N HIS A 385 15.29 3.98 14.55
CA HIS A 385 16.14 3.78 15.71
C HIS A 385 17.47 3.11 15.35
N PRO A 386 18.52 3.28 16.17
CA PRO A 386 19.80 2.61 15.99
C PRO A 386 19.71 1.09 15.84
N GLY A 387 18.73 0.44 16.51
CA GLY A 387 18.47 -0.99 16.36
C GLY A 387 18.04 -1.41 14.95
N SER A 388 17.46 -0.47 14.21
CA SER A 388 16.99 -0.62 12.83
C SER A 388 17.96 0.02 11.82
N GLY A 389 19.12 0.52 12.27
CA GLY A 389 20.14 1.14 11.42
C GLY A 389 19.99 2.65 11.21
N GLY A 390 19.06 3.32 11.90
CA GLY A 390 18.86 4.76 11.80
C GLY A 390 19.58 5.58 12.88
N THR A 391 19.17 6.85 13.01
CA THR A 391 19.86 7.86 13.82
C THR A 391 19.06 8.31 15.06
N ILE A 392 17.77 8.00 15.16
CA ILE A 392 16.88 8.57 16.19
C ILE A 392 17.03 7.80 17.51
N PRO A 393 17.46 8.44 18.62
CA PRO A 393 17.65 7.76 19.90
C PRO A 393 16.39 6.99 20.37
N ASN A 394 16.57 5.79 20.94
CA ASN A 394 15.47 4.92 21.43
C ASN A 394 14.56 5.57 22.50
N ASN A 395 14.97 6.70 23.08
CA ASN A 395 14.19 7.45 24.07
C ASN A 395 13.41 8.62 23.47
N GLN A 396 13.43 8.79 22.15
CA GLN A 396 12.68 9.81 21.41
C GLN A 396 11.70 9.10 20.46
N PRO A 397 10.43 9.53 20.40
CA PRO A 397 9.47 8.95 19.49
C PRO A 397 9.76 9.35 18.04
N LEU A 398 9.54 8.46 17.08
CA LEU A 398 9.59 8.75 15.65
C LEU A 398 8.41 9.63 15.23
N ILE A 399 8.68 10.91 14.99
CA ILE A 399 7.69 11.96 14.68
C ILE A 399 8.10 12.76 13.44
N PHE A 400 7.16 13.54 12.89
CA PHE A 400 7.37 14.41 11.72
C PHE A 400 8.66 15.23 11.81
N ASP A 401 9.02 15.70 13.00
CA ASP A 401 10.20 16.53 13.17
C ASP A 401 11.51 15.85 12.76
N HIS A 402 11.63 14.56 13.04
CA HIS A 402 12.80 13.75 12.70
C HIS A 402 12.91 13.47 11.21
N PHE A 403 11.77 13.33 10.52
CA PHE A 403 11.77 13.25 9.07
C PHE A 403 12.48 14.48 8.50
N TRP A 404 12.08 15.68 8.92
CA TRP A 404 12.71 16.91 8.42
C TRP A 404 14.14 17.10 8.81
N ASP A 405 14.52 16.79 10.04
CA ASP A 405 15.91 16.78 10.44
C ASP A 405 16.76 15.95 9.46
N GLY A 406 16.23 14.81 9.00
CA GLY A 406 16.85 13.99 7.98
C GLY A 406 17.11 14.74 6.67
N TRP A 407 16.15 15.50 6.15
CA TRP A 407 16.34 16.28 4.91
C TRP A 407 17.48 17.28 5.02
N PHE A 408 17.61 17.97 6.16
CA PHE A 408 18.69 18.94 6.39
C PHE A 408 20.03 18.24 6.61
N VAL A 409 20.05 17.20 7.43
CA VAL A 409 21.27 16.45 7.79
C VAL A 409 21.85 15.73 6.57
N ARG A 410 20.98 15.21 5.69
CA ARG A 410 21.37 14.59 4.41
C ARG A 410 21.78 15.63 3.36
N GLY A 411 21.54 16.91 3.64
CA GLY A 411 21.86 18.01 2.76
C GLY A 411 20.90 18.15 1.59
N TYR A 412 19.72 17.53 1.63
CA TYR A 412 18.70 17.68 0.59
C TYR A 412 18.18 19.13 0.57
N MET A 413 17.99 19.76 1.73
CA MET A 413 17.60 21.18 1.81
C MET A 413 18.78 22.06 2.27
N ASN A 414 19.76 22.33 1.40
CA ASN A 414 21.00 23.05 1.74
C ASN A 414 21.08 24.51 1.27
N ASN A 415 20.00 25.06 0.70
CA ASN A 415 19.86 26.46 0.31
C ASN A 415 18.86 27.17 1.24
N ALA A 416 19.22 28.35 1.74
CA ALA A 416 18.36 29.19 2.57
C ALA A 416 16.96 29.41 1.98
N ALA A 417 16.82 29.59 0.66
CA ALA A 417 15.51 29.75 0.03
C ALA A 417 14.62 28.51 0.18
N ALA A 418 15.20 27.30 0.08
CA ALA A 418 14.48 26.05 0.28
C ALA A 418 14.13 25.86 1.77
N VAL A 419 14.98 26.30 2.69
CA VAL A 419 14.68 26.26 4.14
C VAL A 419 13.56 27.24 4.48
N ASP A 420 13.62 28.48 4.00
CA ASP A 420 12.63 29.52 4.28
C ASP A 420 11.25 29.15 3.73
N TYR A 421 11.20 28.62 2.50
CA TYR A 421 9.96 28.13 1.90
C TYR A 421 9.33 27.04 2.76
N PHE A 422 10.13 26.01 3.07
CA PHE A 422 9.70 24.88 3.87
C PHE A 422 9.18 25.27 5.28
N VAL A 423 9.87 26.21 5.95
CA VAL A 423 9.42 26.73 7.24
C VAL A 423 8.11 27.51 7.09
N ALA A 424 7.96 28.30 6.02
CA ALA A 424 6.74 29.07 5.76
C ALA A 424 5.55 28.15 5.49
N THR A 425 5.71 27.12 4.65
CA THR A 425 4.68 26.13 4.32
C THR A 425 4.24 25.36 5.56
N ASN A 426 5.17 24.82 6.36
CA ASN A 426 4.80 24.16 7.62
C ASN A 426 4.07 25.07 8.60
N ALA A 427 4.41 26.36 8.63
CA ALA A 427 3.77 27.31 9.52
C ALA A 427 2.30 27.56 9.13
N THR A 428 1.92 27.44 7.85
CA THR A 428 0.51 27.52 7.43
C THR A 428 -0.31 26.35 7.98
N TRP A 429 0.33 25.19 8.15
CA TRP A 429 -0.24 23.98 8.76
C TRP A 429 -0.16 23.97 10.29
N GLY A 430 0.36 25.03 10.91
CA GLY A 430 0.52 25.10 12.37
C GLY A 430 1.65 24.25 12.92
N ILE A 431 2.48 23.73 12.03
CA ILE A 431 3.70 23.02 12.37
C ILE A 431 4.80 24.06 12.62
N SER A 432 4.53 24.92 13.61
CA SER A 432 5.52 25.87 14.13
C SER A 432 6.35 25.19 15.20
N ARG A 433 7.67 25.33 15.09
CA ARG A 433 8.63 24.73 16.02
C ARG A 433 9.29 25.80 16.86
N ASP A 434 8.44 26.52 17.60
CA ASP A 434 8.89 27.50 18.58
C ASP A 434 9.45 26.78 19.81
N ILE A 435 10.76 26.87 20.02
CA ILE A 435 11.41 26.42 21.24
C ILE A 435 11.67 27.64 22.11
N TRP A 436 11.09 27.66 23.31
CA TRP A 436 11.20 28.77 24.23
C TRP A 436 12.39 28.59 25.18
N VAL A 437 13.13 29.67 25.36
CA VAL A 437 14.28 29.72 26.26
C VAL A 437 14.09 30.89 27.22
N ASP A 438 14.16 30.62 28.52
CA ASP A 438 14.02 31.61 29.59
C ASP A 438 15.01 31.31 30.71
N ALA A 439 15.98 32.20 30.95
CA ALA A 439 16.98 32.04 32.01
C ALA A 439 16.36 31.92 33.41
N ALA A 440 15.12 32.39 33.59
CA ALA A 440 14.36 32.28 34.84
C ALA A 440 13.55 30.97 34.96
N ALA A 441 13.57 30.10 33.95
CA ALA A 441 12.83 28.85 33.96
C ALA A 441 13.24 27.95 35.14
N THR A 442 12.25 27.38 35.81
CA THR A 442 12.46 26.40 36.89
C THR A 442 11.54 25.20 36.67
N GLY A 443 11.96 24.02 37.14
CA GLY A 443 11.21 22.78 36.92
C GLY A 443 11.71 21.97 35.72
N THR A 444 10.91 21.02 35.25
CA THR A 444 11.24 20.16 34.11
C THR A 444 10.92 20.89 32.81
N ALA A 445 11.95 21.33 32.10
CA ALA A 445 11.80 22.00 30.81
C ALA A 445 11.36 21.02 29.70
N ASP A 446 10.41 21.46 28.87
CA ASP A 446 9.95 20.77 27.67
C ASP A 446 10.05 21.64 26.40
N GLY A 447 10.53 22.88 26.54
CA GLY A 447 10.72 23.81 25.42
C GLY A 447 9.46 24.56 25.01
N THR A 448 8.31 24.32 25.64
CA THR A 448 7.10 25.13 25.46
C THR A 448 7.24 26.50 26.12
N SER A 449 6.36 27.44 25.77
CA SER A 449 6.33 28.75 26.46
C SER A 449 5.98 28.64 27.95
N ALA A 450 5.34 27.54 28.37
CA ALA A 450 4.98 27.29 29.76
C ALA A 450 6.13 26.67 30.56
N ASN A 451 6.93 25.78 29.95
CA ASN A 451 8.12 25.18 30.56
C ASN A 451 9.36 25.34 29.64
N PRO A 452 9.83 26.59 29.46
CA PRO A 452 10.95 26.88 28.56
C PRO A 452 12.27 26.25 29.05
N TYR A 453 13.23 26.08 28.14
CA TYR A 453 14.57 25.67 28.51
C TYR A 453 15.32 26.80 29.23
N PRO A 454 16.04 26.51 30.33
CA PRO A 454 16.77 27.54 31.06
C PRO A 454 18.01 28.07 30.33
N THR A 455 18.51 27.39 29.28
CA THR A 455 19.67 27.84 28.52
C THR A 455 19.47 27.77 27.00
N VAL A 456 20.15 28.64 26.26
CA VAL A 456 20.21 28.65 24.79
C VAL A 456 20.85 27.37 24.27
N SER A 457 21.86 26.82 24.95
CA SER A 457 22.46 25.53 24.54
C SER A 457 21.47 24.37 24.63
N GLN A 458 20.63 24.32 25.68
CA GLN A 458 19.56 23.33 25.78
C GLN A 458 18.50 23.56 24.70
N GLY A 459 18.16 24.82 24.44
CA GLY A 459 17.31 25.24 23.34
C GLY A 459 17.79 24.72 21.98
N PHE A 460 19.06 24.95 21.62
CA PHE A 460 19.65 24.42 20.37
C PHE A 460 19.74 22.90 20.36
N GLY A 461 20.00 22.27 21.50
CA GLY A 461 20.00 20.82 21.62
C GLY A 461 18.64 20.22 21.28
N ALA A 462 17.57 20.82 21.81
CA ALA A 462 16.20 20.39 21.62
C ALA A 462 15.58 20.83 20.29
N ALA A 463 16.00 21.96 19.74
CA ALA A 463 15.48 22.50 18.50
C ALA A 463 15.78 21.56 17.32
N PRO A 464 14.77 21.06 16.59
CA PRO A 464 14.99 20.48 15.27
C PRO A 464 15.42 21.56 14.27
N SER A 465 15.91 21.15 13.10
CA SER A 465 16.20 22.07 12.00
C SER A 465 14.92 22.72 11.46
N GLY A 466 14.99 24.01 11.13
CA GLY A 466 13.85 24.87 10.79
C GLY A 466 13.14 25.48 12.02
N ALA A 467 13.54 25.12 13.24
CA ALA A 467 12.91 25.66 14.45
C ALA A 467 13.21 27.14 14.67
N THR A 468 12.29 27.81 15.38
CA THR A 468 12.50 29.16 15.89
C THR A 468 12.79 29.10 17.38
N LEU A 469 14.00 29.48 17.79
CA LEU A 469 14.35 29.65 19.19
C LEU A 469 13.86 31.01 19.68
N ARG A 470 12.81 31.01 20.52
CA ARG A 470 12.22 32.18 21.16
C ARG A 470 12.96 32.46 22.47
N VAL A 471 13.97 33.32 22.42
CA VAL A 471 14.80 33.66 23.59
C VAL A 471 14.17 34.83 24.33
N ILE A 472 13.70 34.59 25.55
CA ILE A 472 13.15 35.60 26.46
C ILE A 472 14.30 36.52 26.93
N PRO A 473 14.08 37.83 27.09
CA PRO A 473 15.10 38.72 27.64
C PRO A 473 15.64 38.23 29.00
N GLY A 474 16.94 37.96 29.06
CA GLY A 474 17.61 37.41 30.23
C GLY A 474 19.13 37.38 30.06
N ALA A 475 19.85 37.03 31.13
CA ALA A 475 21.31 36.85 31.08
C ALA A 475 21.63 35.36 30.90
N TYR A 476 22.28 35.02 29.78
CA TYR A 476 22.67 33.66 29.43
C TYR A 476 24.20 33.56 29.36
N PRO A 477 24.88 33.18 30.48
CA PRO A 477 26.34 33.11 30.52
C PRO A 477 26.85 31.83 29.87
N GLU A 478 26.69 31.72 28.55
CA GLU A 478 27.09 30.56 27.75
C GLU A 478 27.60 30.95 26.36
N SER A 479 28.22 30.00 25.66
CA SER A 479 28.65 30.13 24.27
C SER A 479 28.07 28.96 23.49
N PRO A 480 26.79 29.07 23.08
CA PRO A 480 26.05 27.96 22.52
C PRO A 480 26.56 27.69 21.10
N ILE A 481 26.81 26.42 20.77
CA ILE A 481 27.28 25.99 19.45
C ILE A 481 26.14 25.27 18.74
N LEU A 482 25.75 25.76 17.57
CA LEU A 482 24.82 25.08 16.68
C LEU A 482 25.62 24.34 15.59
N THR A 483 25.54 23.01 15.57
CA THR A 483 26.21 22.19 14.55
C THR A 483 25.19 21.39 13.76
N GLY A 484 25.25 21.50 12.42
CA GLY A 484 24.47 20.65 11.53
C GLY A 484 22.95 20.86 11.57
N LYS A 485 22.49 22.03 12.04
CA LYS A 485 21.07 22.42 12.10
C LYS A 485 20.88 23.86 11.65
N TYR A 486 19.70 24.15 11.12
CA TYR A 486 19.25 25.52 10.83
C TYR A 486 18.24 25.95 11.89
N VAL A 487 18.54 26.98 12.68
CA VAL A 487 17.62 27.47 13.72
C VAL A 487 17.54 28.99 13.62
N THR A 488 16.32 29.52 13.54
CA THR A 488 16.08 30.96 13.59
C THR A 488 16.03 31.40 15.05
N VAL A 489 16.89 32.34 15.45
CA VAL A 489 16.82 32.91 16.80
C VAL A 489 16.00 34.19 16.76
N SER A 490 14.94 34.24 17.56
CA SER A 490 14.06 35.42 17.64
C SER A 490 13.80 35.84 19.08
N HIS A 491 13.41 37.10 19.26
CA HIS A 491 13.07 37.64 20.57
C HIS A 491 11.73 37.06 21.06
N GLY A 492 11.68 36.56 22.30
CA GLY A 492 10.46 36.00 22.89
C GLY A 492 9.49 37.03 23.49
N GLY A 493 9.82 38.33 23.48
CA GLY A 493 8.97 39.42 23.98
C GLY A 493 9.22 40.73 23.25
N GLY A 494 8.20 41.58 23.08
CA GLY A 494 8.20 42.74 22.19
C GLY A 494 9.41 43.71 22.29
N ALA A 495 9.74 44.32 21.16
CA ALA A 495 10.66 45.45 20.94
C ALA A 495 11.88 45.56 21.87
N GLY A 496 12.69 44.50 21.97
CA GLY A 496 13.99 44.54 22.60
C GLY A 496 14.87 43.42 22.09
N VAL A 497 15.93 43.75 21.36
CA VAL A 497 16.86 42.79 20.76
C VAL A 497 17.72 42.15 21.87
N PRO A 498 17.67 40.82 22.08
CA PRO A 498 18.74 40.15 22.81
C PRO A 498 19.96 40.14 21.90
N VAL A 499 21.02 40.84 22.31
CA VAL A 499 22.32 40.72 21.65
C VAL A 499 22.87 39.34 21.97
N VAL A 500 22.74 38.39 21.03
CA VAL A 500 23.53 37.16 21.08
C VAL A 500 24.93 37.53 20.59
N SER A 501 25.84 37.83 21.52
CA SER A 501 27.27 37.99 21.23
C SER A 501 28.01 36.71 21.59
N GLY A 502 28.50 35.98 20.59
CA GLY A 502 29.41 34.84 20.72
C GLY A 502 30.04 34.53 19.37
N GLY A 503 31.36 34.34 19.33
CA GLY A 503 32.16 34.23 18.10
C GLY A 503 32.36 32.83 17.55
#